data_AF-A0A1Q7XRF2-F1
#
_entry.id   AF-A0A1Q7XRF2-F1
#
_cell.length_a   1.000
_cell.length_b   1.000
_cell.length_c   1.000
_cell.angle_alpha   90.00
_cell.angle_beta   90.00
_cell.angle_gamma   90.00
#
_symmetry.space_group_name_H-M   'P 1'
#
loop_
_entity.id
_entity.type
_entity.pdbx_description
1 polymer ?
#
loop_
_entity_poly.entity_id
_entity_poly.type
_entity_poly.pdbx_seq_one_letter_code
_entity_poly.pdbx_strand_id
1 'polypeptide(L)'
;MTSSGRLAALSVVVAIGAVAAYVLLLRVAVVRNHPEGYVVAFALATALAALAVARARARRWPAWLALGLSSLLLVAGGWFNFVVAQVPVTPTALRVGERPPDFTLPDATGRPVSLEDYRGKKPVVLVFYRGYW
;
A
#
# COMPACT_ATOMS: atom_id res chain seq x y z
N MET A 1 -18.65 -14.41 -27.23
CA MET A 1 -18.08 -14.61 -25.87
C MET A 1 -19.14 -15.19 -24.95
N THR A 2 -18.89 -16.29 -24.26
CA THR A 2 -19.83 -16.88 -23.28
C THR A 2 -19.92 -16.01 -22.01
N SER A 3 -20.99 -16.15 -21.23
CA SER A 3 -21.15 -15.44 -19.94
C SER A 3 -19.98 -15.68 -18.99
N SER A 4 -19.53 -16.93 -18.86
CA SER A 4 -18.32 -17.30 -18.12
C SER A 4 -17.05 -16.61 -18.68
N GLY A 5 -16.88 -16.56 -20.00
CA GLY A 5 -15.76 -15.87 -20.63
C GLY A 5 -15.75 -14.35 -20.36
N ARG A 6 -16.93 -13.71 -20.28
CA ARG A 6 -17.05 -12.29 -19.91
C ARG A 6 -16.62 -12.06 -18.46
N LEU A 7 -17.01 -12.93 -17.54
CA LEU A 7 -16.62 -12.83 -16.13
C LEU A 7 -15.11 -13.03 -15.93
N ALA A 8 -14.51 -14.00 -16.62
CA ALA A 8 -13.06 -14.22 -16.59
C ALA A 8 -12.27 -13.07 -17.22
N ALA A 9 -12.76 -12.47 -18.31
CA ALA A 9 -12.15 -11.28 -18.88
C ALA A 9 -12.25 -10.08 -17.92
N LEU A 10 -13.42 -9.90 -17.30
CA LEU A 10 -13.65 -8.82 -16.34
C LEU A 10 -12.75 -8.94 -15.11
N SER A 11 -12.55 -10.14 -14.56
CA SER A 11 -11.63 -10.32 -13.43
C SER A 11 -10.20 -9.89 -13.77
N VAL A 12 -9.73 -10.23 -14.98
CA VAL A 12 -8.40 -9.83 -15.45
C VAL A 12 -8.31 -8.32 -15.62
N VAL A 13 -9.33 -7.69 -16.22
CA VAL A 13 -9.39 -6.23 -16.37
C VAL A 13 -9.38 -5.53 -15.01
N VAL A 14 -10.14 -6.03 -14.03
CA VAL A 14 -10.15 -5.47 -12.67
C VAL A 14 -8.77 -5.60 -12.02
N ALA A 15 -8.13 -6.77 -12.11
CA ALA A 15 -6.81 -6.99 -11.51
C ALA A 15 -5.72 -6.10 -12.15
N ILE A 16 -5.64 -6.06 -13.48
CA ILE A 16 -4.67 -5.22 -14.19
C ILE A 16 -4.97 -3.75 -13.97
N GLY A 17 -6.25 -3.36 -14.01
CA GLY A 17 -6.70 -2.01 -13.76
C GLY A 17 -6.33 -1.53 -12.36
N ALA A 18 -6.43 -2.39 -11.35
CA ALA A 18 -6.02 -2.06 -9.99
C ALA A 18 -4.51 -1.77 -9.88
N VAL A 19 -3.67 -2.61 -10.50
CA VAL A 19 -2.22 -2.39 -10.55
C VAL A 19 -1.89 -1.10 -11.30
N ALA A 20 -2.48 -0.89 -12.48
CA ALA A 20 -2.25 0.30 -13.29
C ALA A 20 -2.70 1.57 -12.55
N ALA A 21 -3.89 1.55 -11.95
CA ALA A 21 -4.42 2.66 -11.17
C ALA A 21 -3.50 2.99 -10.00
N TYR A 22 -3.03 1.99 -9.25
CA TYR A 22 -2.10 2.21 -8.15
C TYR A 22 -0.80 2.88 -8.63
N VAL A 23 -0.18 2.35 -9.70
CA VAL A 23 1.06 2.88 -10.27
C VAL A 23 0.88 4.32 -10.77
N LEU A 24 -0.19 4.60 -11.51
CA LEU A 24 -0.48 5.93 -12.05
C LEU A 24 -0.79 6.95 -10.93
N LEU A 25 -1.36 6.49 -9.82
CA LEU A 25 -1.76 7.32 -8.69
C LEU A 25 -0.73 7.30 -7.54
N LEU A 26 0.50 6.81 -7.75
CA LEU A 26 1.56 6.79 -6.73
C LEU A 26 1.89 8.18 -6.16
N ARG A 27 1.63 9.25 -6.91
CA ARG A 27 1.83 10.63 -6.45
C ARG A 27 0.72 11.12 -5.50
N VAL A 28 -0.42 10.44 -5.46
CA VAL A 28 -1.55 10.79 -4.61
C VAL A 28 -1.38 10.09 -3.27
N ALA A 29 -1.13 10.86 -2.21
CA ALA A 29 -0.85 10.31 -0.88
C ALA A 29 -1.95 9.36 -0.37
N VAL A 30 -3.22 9.68 -0.65
CA VAL A 30 -4.37 8.84 -0.23
C VAL A 30 -4.40 7.49 -0.93
N VAL A 31 -3.76 7.32 -2.09
CA VAL A 31 -3.69 6.02 -2.78
C VAL A 31 -2.42 5.29 -2.38
N ARG A 32 -1.28 5.98 -2.41
CA ARG A 32 0.04 5.42 -2.08
C ARG A 32 0.09 4.85 -0.66
N ASN A 33 -0.55 5.51 0.31
CA ASN A 33 -0.48 5.11 1.71
C ASN A 33 -1.55 4.06 2.09
N HIS A 34 -2.46 3.71 1.17
CA HIS A 34 -3.63 2.87 1.44
C HIS A 34 -3.67 1.66 0.49
N PRO A 35 -2.86 0.62 0.77
CA PRO A 35 -2.79 -0.56 -0.09
C PRO A 35 -4.09 -1.38 -0.12
N GLU A 36 -4.99 -1.19 0.84
CA GLU A 36 -6.28 -1.88 0.91
C GLU A 36 -7.11 -1.71 -0.35
N GLY A 37 -7.02 -0.56 -1.04
CA GLY A 37 -7.84 -0.28 -2.22
C GLY A 37 -7.63 -1.28 -3.35
N TYR A 38 -6.37 -1.55 -3.71
CA TYR A 38 -6.08 -2.52 -4.78
C TYR A 38 -6.16 -3.97 -4.30
N VAL A 39 -5.94 -4.24 -3.01
CA VAL A 39 -6.15 -5.58 -2.44
C VAL A 39 -7.64 -5.97 -2.48
N VAL A 40 -8.55 -5.03 -2.18
CA VAL A 40 -10.00 -5.22 -2.35
C VAL A 40 -10.33 -5.48 -3.82
N ALA A 41 -9.71 -4.76 -4.76
CA ALA A 41 -9.90 -5.02 -6.17
C ALA A 41 -9.45 -6.44 -6.60
N PHE A 42 -8.34 -6.95 -6.04
CA PHE A 42 -7.93 -8.35 -6.25
C PHE A 42 -8.92 -9.36 -5.66
N ALA A 43 -9.53 -9.05 -4.50
CA ALA A 43 -10.58 -9.88 -3.94
C ALA A 43 -11.82 -9.93 -4.86
N LEU A 44 -12.24 -8.78 -5.41
CA LEU A 44 -13.33 -8.70 -6.38
C LEU A 44 -12.99 -9.47 -7.67
N ALA A 45 -11.78 -9.32 -8.20
CA ALA A 45 -11.30 -10.09 -9.35
C ALA A 45 -11.36 -11.60 -9.08
N THR A 46 -10.94 -12.03 -7.90
CA THR A 46 -10.97 -13.43 -7.48
C THR A 46 -12.41 -13.97 -7.42
N ALA A 47 -13.34 -13.20 -6.85
CA ALA A 47 -14.77 -13.56 -6.81
C ALA A 47 -15.38 -13.69 -8.21
N LEU A 48 -15.07 -12.75 -9.11
CA LEU A 48 -15.51 -12.79 -10.51
C LEU A 48 -14.95 -14.01 -11.26
N ALA A 49 -13.68 -14.35 -11.04
CA ALA A 49 -13.05 -15.52 -11.64
C ALA A 49 -13.64 -16.84 -11.10
N ALA A 50 -13.90 -16.92 -9.79
CA ALA A 50 -14.57 -18.07 -9.18
C ALA A 50 -15.98 -18.27 -9.76
N LEU A 51 -16.72 -17.17 -9.94
CA LEU A 51 -18.04 -17.20 -10.58
C LEU A 51 -17.96 -17.62 -12.06
N ALA A 52 -16.90 -17.21 -12.76
CA ALA A 52 -16.63 -17.65 -14.12
C ALA A 52 -16.40 -19.16 -14.19
N VAL A 53 -15.65 -19.74 -13.25
CA VAL A 53 -15.41 -21.19 -13.13
C VAL A 53 -16.72 -21.92 -12.87
N ALA A 54 -17.52 -21.45 -11.90
CA ALA A 54 -18.80 -22.05 -11.54
C ALA A 54 -19.80 -22.08 -12.71
N ARG A 55 -19.78 -21.05 -13.57
CA ARG A 55 -20.67 -20.94 -14.74
C ARG A 55 -20.14 -21.55 -16.02
N ALA A 56 -18.90 -22.03 -16.05
CA ALA A 56 -18.32 -22.64 -17.24
C ALA A 56 -18.88 -24.07 -17.43
N ARG A 57 -19.59 -24.33 -18.52
CA ARG A 57 -20.15 -25.67 -18.82
C ARG A 57 -19.29 -26.57 -19.70
N ALA A 58 -18.41 -26.00 -20.53
CA ALA A 58 -17.58 -26.76 -21.48
C ALA A 58 -16.08 -26.50 -21.27
N ARG A 59 -15.57 -25.36 -21.75
CA ARG A 59 -14.14 -25.04 -21.73
C ARG A 59 -13.77 -24.19 -20.50
N ARG A 60 -13.39 -24.83 -19.39
CA ARG A 60 -13.15 -24.17 -18.08
C ARG A 60 -11.75 -23.58 -17.89
N TRP A 61 -10.76 -23.98 -18.68
CA TRP A 61 -9.35 -23.60 -18.44
C TRP A 61 -9.09 -22.08 -18.36
N PRO A 62 -9.74 -21.18 -19.14
CA PRO A 62 -9.46 -19.75 -19.01
C PRO A 62 -9.97 -19.19 -17.69
N ALA A 63 -11.10 -19.71 -17.19
CA ALA A 63 -11.65 -19.31 -15.91
C ALA A 63 -10.78 -19.80 -14.75
N TRP A 64 -10.22 -21.01 -14.86
CA TRP A 64 -9.25 -21.53 -13.89
C TRP A 64 -7.96 -20.72 -13.88
N LEU A 65 -7.43 -20.33 -15.04
CA LEU A 65 -6.26 -19.44 -15.11
C LEU A 65 -6.55 -18.08 -14.50
N ALA A 66 -7.69 -17.47 -14.83
CA ALA A 66 -8.09 -16.19 -14.25
C ALA A 66 -8.23 -16.28 -12.72
N LEU A 67 -8.75 -17.40 -12.21
CA LEU A 67 -8.87 -17.64 -10.77
C LEU A 67 -7.51 -17.84 -10.11
N GLY A 68 -6.62 -18.62 -10.72
CA GLY A 68 -5.25 -18.83 -10.22
C GLY A 68 -4.47 -17.52 -10.15
N LEU A 69 -4.51 -16.72 -11.22
CA LEU A 69 -3.82 -15.43 -11.27
C LEU A 69 -4.41 -14.42 -10.26
N SER A 70 -5.73 -14.30 -10.18
CA SER A 70 -6.37 -13.36 -9.25
C SER A 70 -6.13 -13.77 -7.80
N SER A 71 -6.21 -15.07 -7.49
CA SER A 71 -5.90 -15.61 -6.16
C SER A 71 -4.44 -15.36 -5.79
N LEU A 72 -3.51 -15.56 -6.73
CA LEU A 72 -2.09 -15.30 -6.51
C LEU A 72 -1.84 -13.82 -6.20
N LEU A 73 -2.44 -12.90 -6.96
CA LEU A 73 -2.35 -11.46 -6.70
C LEU A 73 -2.94 -11.07 -5.35
N LEU A 74 -4.09 -11.64 -4.99
CA LEU A 74 -4.72 -11.40 -3.69
C LEU A 74 -3.83 -11.87 -2.54
N VAL A 75 -3.32 -13.10 -2.60
CA VAL A 75 -2.49 -13.68 -1.53
C VAL A 75 -1.15 -12.96 -1.45
N ALA A 76 -0.45 -12.77 -2.57
CA ALA A 76 0.83 -12.09 -2.59
C ALA A 76 0.70 -10.61 -2.18
N GLY A 77 -0.32 -9.91 -2.70
CA GLY A 77 -0.62 -8.54 -2.33
C GLY A 77 -0.98 -8.41 -0.85
N GLY A 78 -1.84 -9.28 -0.34
CA GLY A 78 -2.21 -9.29 1.07
C GLY A 78 -1.01 -9.57 1.98
N TRP A 79 -0.27 -10.64 1.71
CA TRP A 79 0.92 -11.01 2.47
C TRP A 79 1.99 -9.90 2.47
N PHE A 80 2.31 -9.37 1.29
CA PHE A 80 3.32 -8.32 1.18
C PHE A 80 2.92 -7.08 1.97
N ASN A 81 1.68 -6.59 1.84
CA ASN A 81 1.28 -5.33 2.47
C ASN A 81 0.97 -5.45 3.95
N PHE A 82 0.38 -6.57 4.38
CA PHE A 82 -0.08 -6.75 5.75
C PHE A 82 0.83 -7.61 6.61
N VAL A 83 1.93 -8.14 6.07
CA VAL A 83 2.92 -8.89 6.85
C VAL A 83 4.34 -8.38 6.60
N VAL A 84 4.78 -8.32 5.34
CA VAL A 84 6.18 -7.97 5.01
C VAL A 84 6.44 -6.47 5.13
N ALA A 85 5.53 -5.64 4.63
CA ALA A 85 5.67 -4.19 4.56
C ALA A 85 5.12 -3.45 5.79
N GLN A 86 4.70 -4.19 6.83
CA GLN A 86 4.25 -3.55 8.06
C GLN A 86 5.41 -2.86 8.77
N VAL A 87 5.23 -1.58 9.05
CA VAL A 87 6.14 -0.81 9.90
C VAL A 87 5.65 -0.94 11.36
N PRO A 88 6.54 -1.13 12.34
CA PRO A 88 6.16 -1.19 13.75
C PRO A 88 5.30 0.01 14.16
N VAL A 89 4.19 -0.25 14.83
CA VAL A 89 3.33 0.80 15.38
C VAL A 89 4.14 1.53 16.45
N THR A 90 4.53 2.77 16.17
CA THR A 90 5.24 3.61 17.13
C THR A 90 4.22 4.45 17.89
N PRO A 91 4.18 4.41 19.24
CA PRO A 91 3.16 5.11 20.05
C PRO A 91 3.13 6.64 19.91
N THR A 92 4.11 7.25 19.24
CA THR A 92 4.33 8.70 19.29
C THR A 92 4.00 9.36 17.96
N ALA A 93 2.73 9.65 17.74
CA ALA A 93 2.31 10.67 16.77
C ALA A 93 2.14 11.97 17.55
N LEU A 94 3.22 12.75 17.69
CA LEU A 94 3.17 14.09 18.28
C LEU A 94 2.09 14.91 17.56
N ARG A 95 1.10 15.42 18.29
CA ARG A 95 0.01 16.22 17.70
C ARG A 95 0.38 17.71 17.65
N VAL A 96 -0.30 18.45 16.78
CA VAL A 96 -0.18 19.92 16.75
C VAL A 96 -0.58 20.48 18.11
N GLY A 97 0.32 21.29 18.70
CA GLY A 97 0.16 21.86 20.04
C GLY A 97 0.81 21.04 21.16
N GLU A 98 1.18 19.78 20.93
CA GLU A 98 1.94 18.99 21.90
C GLU A 98 3.42 19.43 21.93
N ARG A 99 4.00 19.47 23.13
CA ARG A 99 5.42 19.79 23.28
C ARG A 99 6.26 18.61 22.76
N PRO A 100 7.20 18.84 21.82
CA PRO A 100 8.08 17.77 21.35
C PRO A 100 8.98 17.28 22.48
N PRO A 101 9.33 15.98 22.52
CA PRO A 101 10.40 15.46 23.37
C PRO A 101 11.69 16.25 23.15
N ASP A 102 12.46 16.45 24.21
CA ASP A 102 13.80 17.00 24.06
C ASP A 102 14.75 15.98 23.46
N PHE A 103 15.75 16.48 22.75
CA PHE A 103 16.86 15.67 22.29
C PHE A 103 18.10 16.53 22.10
N THR A 104 19.25 15.88 22.23
CA THR A 104 20.56 16.42 21.88
C THR A 104 21.18 15.49 20.86
N LEU A 105 21.50 16.01 19.67
CA LEU A 105 22.12 15.25 18.60
C LEU A 105 23.36 15.99 18.09
N PRO A 106 24.38 15.28 17.57
CA PRO A 106 25.50 15.92 16.93
C PRO A 106 25.05 16.60 15.63
N ASP A 107 25.59 17.80 15.38
CA ASP A 107 25.53 18.44 14.06
C ASP A 107 26.50 17.76 13.07
N ALA A 108 26.56 18.27 11.84
CA ALA A 108 27.44 17.74 10.80
C ALA A 108 28.94 17.81 11.14
N THR A 109 29.32 18.60 12.14
CA THR A 109 30.71 18.73 12.65
C THR A 109 30.93 17.95 13.95
N GLY A 110 29.94 17.21 14.43
CA GLY A 110 29.99 16.45 15.68
C GLY A 110 29.70 17.27 16.93
N ARG A 111 29.33 18.55 16.80
CA ARG A 111 29.01 19.40 17.95
C ARG A 111 27.61 19.07 18.46
N PRO A 112 27.41 18.92 19.78
CA PRO A 112 26.08 18.67 20.33
C PRO A 112 25.16 19.88 20.10
N VAL A 113 23.94 19.61 19.64
CA VAL A 113 22.89 20.61 19.46
C VAL A 113 21.62 20.09 20.15
N SER A 114 21.09 20.86 21.10
CA SER A 114 19.86 20.51 21.82
C SER A 114 18.65 21.27 21.28
N LEU A 115 17.49 20.63 21.25
CA LEU A 115 16.24 21.29 20.82
C LEU A 115 15.86 22.43 21.78
N GLU A 116 16.13 22.27 23.08
CA GLU A 116 15.85 23.29 24.09
C GLU A 116 16.54 24.64 23.84
N ASP A 117 17.71 24.64 23.21
CA ASP A 117 18.51 25.84 22.96
C ASP A 117 17.78 26.87 22.09
N TYR A 118 16.78 26.43 21.33
CA TYR A 118 16.01 27.23 20.39
C TYR A 118 14.62 27.64 20.91
N ARG A 119 14.18 27.10 22.05
CA ARG A 119 12.83 27.37 22.60
C ARG A 119 12.65 28.87 22.88
N GLY A 120 11.53 29.43 22.40
CA GLY A 120 11.18 30.84 22.58
C GLY A 120 12.08 31.83 21.81
N LYS A 121 13.11 31.35 21.11
CA LYS A 121 14.04 32.22 20.35
C LYS A 121 13.66 32.30 18.88
N LYS A 122 13.27 31.18 18.27
CA LYS A 122 12.89 31.10 16.85
C LYS A 122 12.08 29.83 16.54
N PRO A 123 11.30 29.82 15.45
CA PRO A 123 10.71 28.60 14.92
C PRO A 123 11.78 27.58 14.54
N VAL A 124 11.51 26.30 14.79
CA VAL A 124 12.39 25.17 14.45
C VAL A 124 11.63 24.19 13.59
N VAL A 125 12.23 23.78 12.47
CA VAL A 125 11.71 22.74 11.59
C VAL A 125 12.57 21.49 11.77
N LEU A 126 11.92 20.36 12.10
CA LEU A 126 12.59 19.07 12.23
C LEU A 126 12.30 18.23 10.98
N VAL A 127 13.37 17.80 10.30
CA VAL A 127 13.28 16.96 9.11
C VAL A 127 13.97 15.63 9.41
N PHE A 128 13.19 14.56 9.47
CA PHE A 128 13.71 13.19 9.61
C PHE A 128 13.82 12.56 8.23
N TYR A 129 14.99 12.04 7.88
CA TYR A 129 15.22 11.30 6.64
C TYR A 129 15.95 10.01 6.92
N ARG A 130 15.72 9.00 6.08
CA ARG A 130 16.40 7.71 6.14
C ARG A 130 17.57 7.72 5.16
N GLY A 131 18.80 7.78 5.66
CA GLY A 131 20.04 7.70 4.88
C GLY A 131 21.07 8.74 5.29
N TYR A 132 22.31 8.60 4.81
CA TYR A 132 23.31 9.66 4.76
C TYR A 132 23.33 10.17 3.32
N TRP A 133 23.16 11.47 3.11
CA TRP A 133 23.20 12.11 1.79
C TRP A 133 24.40 13.04 1.72
#